data_AF-A0A9D5PWP4-F1
#
_entry.id   AF-A0A9D5PWP4-F1
#
_cell.length_a   1.000
_cell.length_b   1.000
_cell.length_c   1.000
_cell.angle_alpha   90.00
_cell.angle_beta   90.00
_cell.angle_gamma   90.00
#
_symmetry.space_group_name_H-M   'P 1'
#
loop_
_entity.id
_entity.type
_entity.pdbx_description
1 polymer ?
#
loop_
_entity_poly.entity_id
_entity_poly.type
_entity_poly.pdbx_seq_one_letter_code
_entity_poly.pdbx_strand_id
1 'polypeptide(L)'
;MKKWIEMPKKKIVIVSATAVGLISAIIITIACLNLSKPSEPPVLDDEADTQATLGAFAEITEATTAATTAAQTTAATTAATTAATTEAPSLLFERNGDGTCTVIGIGTYTSPDLSIPQKSPKGDTVVGIADGAFENCSFIEMVEIPSTVKEIGNGAFVGCSGIKSFSVSVTNTKYCSVDGVLFSKDKTVLVCYPSNRADTSYLLSTNITEISAYAFDAPLNLSAILYEGSASKFDSIRIETGNSAFAALSVTCNYKSSTK
;
A
#
# COMPACT_ATOMS: atom_id res chain seq x y z
N MET A 1 -42.93 -58.19 16.62
CA MET A 1 -41.57 -58.59 16.17
C MET A 1 -40.67 -57.37 16.31
N LYS A 2 -39.46 -57.49 16.87
CA LYS A 2 -38.48 -56.38 16.94
C LYS A 2 -37.34 -56.69 15.95
N LYS A 3 -36.97 -55.72 15.11
CA LYS A 3 -35.67 -55.72 14.42
C LYS A 3 -34.94 -54.44 14.79
N TRP A 4 -33.99 -54.58 15.70
CA TRP A 4 -32.93 -53.59 15.88
C TRP A 4 -31.92 -53.78 14.74
N ILE A 5 -31.32 -52.70 14.27
CA ILE A 5 -30.15 -52.75 13.38
C ILE A 5 -29.02 -52.07 14.14
N GLU A 6 -27.94 -52.81 14.38
CA GLU A 6 -26.83 -52.34 15.19
C GLU A 6 -26.01 -51.25 14.48
N MET A 7 -25.50 -50.30 15.26
CA MET A 7 -24.55 -49.31 14.75
C MET A 7 -23.13 -49.91 14.74
N PRO A 8 -22.37 -49.81 13.63
CA PRO A 8 -20.96 -50.18 13.65
C PRO A 8 -20.17 -49.24 14.57
N LYS A 9 -19.32 -49.81 15.43
CA LYS A 9 -18.53 -49.06 16.42
C LYS A 9 -17.43 -48.24 15.73
N LYS A 10 -17.09 -47.10 16.35
CA LYS A 10 -16.07 -46.15 15.86
C LYS A 10 -14.73 -46.83 15.50
N LYS A 11 -14.13 -46.40 14.40
CA LYS A 11 -12.67 -46.23 14.30
C LYS A 11 -12.39 -44.78 13.90
N ILE A 12 -11.71 -44.05 14.77
CA ILE A 12 -11.19 -42.72 14.49
C ILE A 12 -9.76 -42.90 13.97
N VAL A 13 -9.43 -42.24 12.86
CA VAL A 13 -8.05 -42.11 12.38
C VAL A 13 -7.74 -40.61 12.32
N ILE A 14 -6.72 -40.19 13.07
CA ILE A 14 -6.22 -38.82 13.07
C ILE A 14 -4.93 -38.81 12.25
N VAL A 15 -4.88 -37.98 11.21
CA VAL A 15 -3.63 -37.44 10.65
C VAL A 15 -3.87 -35.96 10.38
N SER A 16 -2.86 -35.15 10.65
CA SER A 16 -2.93 -33.68 10.76
C SER A 16 -3.16 -32.95 9.44
N ALA A 17 -4.00 -31.91 9.48
CA ALA A 17 -3.95 -30.80 8.54
C ALA A 17 -3.56 -29.52 9.31
N THR A 18 -2.56 -28.78 8.81
CA THR A 18 -2.19 -27.46 9.31
C THR A 18 -1.97 -26.52 8.13
N ALA A 19 -3.05 -25.89 7.69
CA ALA A 19 -3.01 -24.75 6.78
C ALA A 19 -3.60 -23.55 7.54
N VAL A 20 -2.79 -22.51 7.78
CA VAL A 20 -3.20 -21.32 8.53
C VAL A 20 -3.88 -20.35 7.57
N GLY A 21 -5.18 -20.09 7.78
CA GLY A 21 -5.94 -19.14 6.98
C GLY A 21 -7.29 -18.79 7.61
N LEU A 22 -7.62 -17.49 7.60
CA LEU A 22 -8.89 -16.87 8.00
C LEU A 22 -9.42 -17.19 9.43
N ILE A 23 -8.96 -16.41 10.42
CA ILE A 23 -9.76 -16.07 11.61
C ILE A 23 -9.98 -14.55 11.62
N SER A 24 -11.00 -14.08 10.89
CA SER A 24 -11.52 -12.69 10.94
C SER A 24 -12.86 -12.54 10.18
N ALA A 25 -13.77 -13.52 10.27
CA ALA A 25 -15.03 -13.49 9.50
C ALA A 25 -16.25 -14.22 10.12
N ILE A 26 -16.12 -14.88 11.28
CA ILE A 26 -17.19 -15.75 11.84
C ILE A 26 -17.48 -15.43 13.32
N ILE A 27 -17.71 -14.15 13.61
CA ILE A 27 -18.47 -13.67 14.78
C ILE A 27 -19.40 -12.57 14.23
N ILE A 28 -20.57 -12.35 14.86
CA ILE A 28 -21.64 -11.41 14.41
C ILE A 28 -22.49 -11.92 13.21
N THR A 29 -22.72 -13.24 13.09
CA THR A 29 -23.84 -13.79 12.29
C THR A 29 -24.62 -14.90 13.00
N ILE A 30 -24.64 -14.91 14.35
CA ILE A 30 -25.46 -15.82 15.17
C ILE A 30 -26.18 -14.99 16.25
N ALA A 31 -27.26 -14.32 15.85
CA ALA A 31 -28.13 -13.54 16.77
C ALA A 31 -29.63 -13.56 16.39
N CYS A 32 -30.03 -14.28 15.34
CA CYS A 32 -31.35 -14.13 14.71
C CYS A 32 -32.18 -15.43 14.60
N LEU A 33 -31.86 -16.49 15.34
CA LEU A 33 -32.56 -17.78 15.28
C LEU A 33 -32.84 -18.40 16.66
N ASN A 34 -33.77 -17.81 17.41
CA ASN A 34 -34.89 -18.60 17.96
C ASN A 34 -36.11 -17.76 18.37
N LEU A 35 -37.26 -18.33 18.01
CA LEU A 35 -38.67 -18.12 18.37
C LEU A 35 -38.97 -17.58 19.79
N SER A 36 -40.14 -17.00 20.14
CA SER A 36 -41.19 -16.26 19.41
C SER A 36 -42.33 -15.88 20.38
N LYS A 37 -42.60 -14.56 20.53
CA LYS A 37 -43.81 -13.93 21.15
C LYS A 37 -44.01 -14.05 22.70
N PRO A 38 -44.83 -13.15 23.32
CA PRO A 38 -44.64 -12.74 24.71
C PRO A 38 -45.87 -12.84 25.64
N SER A 39 -45.65 -12.75 26.96
CA SER A 39 -46.67 -12.36 27.96
C SER A 39 -46.04 -11.88 29.28
N GLU A 40 -46.33 -10.61 29.62
CA GLU A 40 -46.39 -10.00 30.98
C GLU A 40 -45.13 -10.00 31.91
N PRO A 41 -44.79 -8.87 32.58
CA PRO A 41 -43.62 -8.77 33.46
C PRO A 41 -43.95 -8.93 34.97
N PRO A 42 -43.14 -9.66 35.75
CA PRO A 42 -43.14 -9.60 37.20
C PRO A 42 -42.20 -8.51 37.77
N VAL A 43 -42.63 -8.01 38.93
CA VAL A 43 -42.16 -6.92 39.80
C VAL A 43 -40.65 -6.92 40.15
N LEU A 44 -40.13 -5.74 40.53
CA LEU A 44 -38.81 -5.53 41.14
C LEU A 44 -38.86 -5.76 42.67
N ASP A 45 -38.39 -6.91 43.13
CA ASP A 45 -38.30 -7.23 44.57
C ASP A 45 -36.82 -7.48 44.99
N ASP A 46 -36.31 -6.56 45.82
CA ASP A 46 -35.17 -6.61 46.76
C ASP A 46 -33.71 -6.93 46.33
N GLU A 47 -32.79 -6.37 47.14
CA GLU A 47 -31.34 -6.48 47.03
C GLU A 47 -30.76 -7.74 47.74
N ALA A 48 -29.47 -7.99 47.47
CA ALA A 48 -28.55 -8.80 48.28
C ALA A 48 -28.79 -10.33 48.38
N ASP A 49 -28.04 -11.06 47.56
CA ASP A 49 -27.12 -12.05 48.13
C ASP A 49 -25.68 -11.75 47.66
N THR A 50 -24.68 -12.27 48.37
CA THR A 50 -23.32 -11.73 48.42
C THR A 50 -22.24 -12.63 47.83
N GLN A 51 -21.24 -11.97 47.23
CA GLN A 51 -19.90 -12.46 46.93
C GLN A 51 -19.73 -13.89 46.38
N ALA A 52 -19.63 -13.97 45.05
CA ALA A 52 -18.79 -14.96 44.38
C ALA A 52 -18.00 -14.31 43.22
N THR A 53 -16.85 -14.91 42.89
CA THR A 53 -16.06 -14.66 41.65
C THR A 53 -15.48 -13.26 41.40
N LEU A 54 -15.06 -12.52 42.43
CA LEU A 54 -13.97 -11.55 42.27
C LEU A 54 -12.62 -12.24 42.53
N GLY A 55 -11.89 -12.58 41.45
CA GLY A 55 -10.57 -13.23 41.57
C GLY A 55 -10.18 -14.16 40.42
N ALA A 56 -10.11 -13.65 39.18
CA ALA A 56 -9.70 -14.47 38.01
C ALA A 56 -8.96 -13.71 36.89
N PHE A 57 -8.70 -12.40 37.04
CA PHE A 57 -8.18 -11.53 35.97
C PHE A 57 -6.97 -10.67 36.39
N ALA A 58 -6.11 -11.20 37.27
CA ALA A 58 -4.88 -10.55 37.71
C ALA A 58 -3.59 -11.35 37.44
N GLU A 59 -3.68 -12.67 37.21
CA GLU A 59 -2.50 -13.56 37.16
C GLU A 59 -2.03 -13.93 35.73
N ILE A 60 -2.48 -13.21 34.70
CA ILE A 60 -2.12 -13.47 33.28
C ILE A 60 -1.39 -12.26 32.66
N THR A 61 -0.60 -11.53 33.47
CA THR A 61 0.09 -10.31 33.01
C THR A 61 1.58 -10.25 33.38
N GLU A 62 2.07 -11.08 34.33
CA GLU A 62 3.50 -11.16 34.66
C GLU A 62 4.23 -12.40 34.08
N ALA A 63 3.49 -13.38 33.56
CA ALA A 63 4.06 -14.66 33.10
C ALA A 63 4.85 -14.58 31.76
N THR A 64 4.80 -13.47 31.03
CA THR A 64 5.44 -13.30 29.71
C THR A 64 6.68 -12.41 29.71
N THR A 65 7.03 -11.76 30.83
CA THR A 65 8.14 -10.79 30.90
C THR A 65 9.47 -11.40 31.37
N ALA A 66 9.47 -12.67 31.81
CA ALA A 66 10.64 -13.34 32.39
C ALA A 66 11.50 -14.15 31.39
N ALA A 67 11.02 -14.38 30.16
CA ALA A 67 11.63 -15.30 29.20
C ALA A 67 12.81 -14.73 28.38
N THR A 68 13.34 -13.55 28.75
CA THR A 68 14.22 -12.74 27.88
C THR A 68 15.71 -12.75 28.28
N THR A 69 16.10 -13.36 29.41
CA THR A 69 17.40 -13.06 30.05
C THR A 69 18.15 -14.27 30.65
N ALA A 70 18.53 -15.29 29.85
CA ALA A 70 19.50 -16.32 30.27
C ALA A 70 20.11 -17.19 29.11
N ALA A 71 20.75 -16.60 28.08
CA ALA A 71 21.35 -17.39 26.98
C ALA A 71 22.57 -16.75 26.27
N GLN A 72 23.50 -16.14 27.00
CA GLN A 72 24.86 -15.78 26.53
C GLN A 72 25.88 -16.22 27.60
N THR A 73 27.10 -16.68 27.30
CA THR A 73 27.74 -16.98 25.99
C THR A 73 28.22 -18.46 26.01
N THR A 74 29.25 -19.05 25.37
CA THR A 74 30.48 -18.68 24.60
C THR A 74 30.84 -19.95 23.77
N ALA A 75 31.66 -20.00 22.72
CA ALA A 75 32.61 -19.04 22.14
C ALA A 75 32.70 -19.23 20.59
N ALA A 76 33.91 -19.15 20.00
CA ALA A 76 34.16 -19.19 18.56
C ALA A 76 35.19 -20.26 18.15
N THR A 77 35.29 -20.57 16.85
CA THR A 77 36.56 -20.62 16.12
C THR A 77 36.35 -20.40 14.61
N THR A 78 37.30 -19.67 14.01
CA THR A 78 37.41 -19.19 12.63
C THR A 78 37.16 -20.22 11.52
N ALA A 79 36.35 -19.83 10.53
CA ALA A 79 36.55 -20.22 9.13
C ALA A 79 36.22 -19.01 8.23
N ALA A 80 37.24 -18.40 7.62
CA ALA A 80 37.06 -17.28 6.70
C ALA A 80 36.81 -17.82 5.27
N THR A 81 35.56 -17.78 4.83
CA THR A 81 35.16 -18.04 3.44
C THR A 81 34.35 -16.85 2.96
N THR A 82 34.66 -16.36 1.75
CA THR A 82 34.02 -15.15 1.17
C THR A 82 32.58 -15.42 0.78
N ALA A 83 31.68 -15.42 1.76
CA ALA A 83 30.25 -15.41 1.53
C ALA A 83 29.88 -14.06 0.91
N ALA A 84 29.61 -14.05 -0.39
CA ALA A 84 28.86 -12.98 -1.03
C ALA A 84 27.45 -13.02 -0.45
N THR A 85 27.20 -12.25 0.60
CA THR A 85 25.86 -12.03 1.13
C THR A 85 25.03 -11.37 0.04
N THR A 86 24.15 -12.14 -0.58
CA THR A 86 23.14 -11.62 -1.50
C THR A 86 22.13 -10.84 -0.66
N GLU A 87 22.46 -9.59 -0.33
CA GLU A 87 21.57 -8.69 0.39
C GLU A 87 20.25 -8.57 -0.38
N ALA A 88 19.14 -8.64 0.35
CA ALA A 88 17.81 -8.54 -0.24
C ALA A 88 17.69 -7.26 -1.10
N PRO A 89 16.95 -7.31 -2.23
CA PRO A 89 16.85 -6.21 -3.18
C PRO A 89 16.60 -4.86 -2.50
N SER A 90 17.61 -3.99 -2.54
CA SER A 90 17.71 -2.83 -1.66
C SER A 90 17.53 -1.49 -2.38
N LEU A 91 16.96 -0.53 -1.64
CA LEU A 91 16.93 0.89 -1.99
C LEU A 91 18.01 1.65 -1.21
N LEU A 92 18.47 2.76 -1.78
CA LEU A 92 19.44 3.67 -1.18
C LEU A 92 18.70 4.81 -0.47
N PHE A 93 19.16 5.17 0.73
CA PHE A 93 18.53 6.17 1.59
C PHE A 93 19.54 7.18 2.13
N GLU A 94 19.24 8.47 2.01
CA GLU A 94 19.91 9.56 2.72
C GLU A 94 19.16 9.90 4.02
N ARG A 95 19.86 10.23 5.10
CA ARG A 95 19.25 10.55 6.41
C ARG A 95 19.18 12.06 6.60
N ASN A 96 18.00 12.56 6.95
CA ASN A 96 17.74 14.00 7.11
C ASN A 96 18.13 14.54 8.51
N GLY A 97 18.56 13.65 9.42
CA GLY A 97 19.04 14.00 10.77
C GLY A 97 17.97 14.09 11.86
N ASP A 98 16.69 14.16 11.48
CA ASP A 98 15.51 14.31 12.35
C ASP A 98 14.77 12.97 12.66
N GLY A 99 15.36 11.84 12.27
CA GLY A 99 14.68 10.53 12.28
C GLY A 99 13.85 10.25 11.03
N THR A 100 14.01 11.07 9.98
CA THR A 100 13.49 10.82 8.63
C THR A 100 14.61 10.62 7.61
N CYS A 101 14.23 10.12 6.44
CA CYS A 101 15.12 9.80 5.33
C CYS A 101 14.42 9.97 3.97
N THR A 102 15.23 10.10 2.95
CA THR A 102 14.82 10.30 1.55
C THR A 102 15.37 9.16 0.72
N VAL A 103 14.57 8.57 -0.18
CA VAL A 103 15.05 7.57 -1.13
C VAL A 103 15.87 8.26 -2.21
N ILE A 104 17.15 7.92 -2.31
CA ILE A 104 18.09 8.47 -3.31
C ILE A 104 18.37 7.51 -4.47
N GLY A 105 17.81 6.29 -4.43
CA GLY A 105 17.70 5.43 -5.61
C GLY A 105 17.79 3.94 -5.33
N ILE A 106 18.30 3.18 -6.30
CA ILE A 106 18.36 1.72 -6.27
C ILE A 106 19.76 1.22 -5.94
N GLY A 107 19.83 0.25 -5.01
CA GLY A 107 21.00 -0.57 -4.74
C GLY A 107 20.92 -1.88 -5.51
N THR A 108 20.41 -2.92 -4.86
CA THR A 108 20.23 -4.27 -5.45
C THR A 108 18.79 -4.56 -5.90
N TYR A 109 17.93 -3.54 -6.00
CA TYR A 109 16.51 -3.72 -6.35
C TYR A 109 16.32 -4.19 -7.81
N THR A 110 15.57 -5.28 -7.99
CA THR A 110 15.33 -5.93 -9.30
C THR A 110 13.86 -6.33 -9.53
N SER A 111 12.95 -5.99 -8.61
CA SER A 111 11.52 -6.22 -8.78
C SER A 111 10.92 -5.20 -9.76
N PRO A 112 10.04 -5.60 -10.69
CA PRO A 112 9.28 -4.67 -11.52
C PRO A 112 8.21 -3.91 -10.70
N ASP A 113 7.70 -4.53 -9.64
CA ASP A 113 6.83 -3.89 -8.67
C ASP A 113 7.69 -3.23 -7.59
N LEU A 114 7.86 -1.90 -7.67
CA LEU A 114 8.62 -1.09 -6.73
C LEU A 114 7.71 -0.60 -5.59
N SER A 115 7.76 -1.28 -4.45
CA SER A 115 7.13 -0.79 -3.22
C SER A 115 8.11 0.07 -2.40
N ILE A 116 7.78 1.35 -2.23
CA ILE A 116 8.56 2.27 -1.39
C ILE A 116 8.17 2.04 0.09
N PRO A 117 9.10 1.65 0.96
CA PRO A 117 8.76 1.31 2.34
C PRO A 117 8.49 2.58 3.17
N GLN A 118 7.64 2.48 4.21
CA GLN A 118 7.44 3.58 5.17
C GLN A 118 8.67 3.87 6.05
N LYS A 119 9.56 2.89 6.20
CA LYS A 119 10.76 2.93 7.04
C LYS A 119 11.97 2.42 6.28
N SER A 120 13.13 3.05 6.47
CA SER A 120 14.40 2.50 6.00
C SER A 120 14.84 1.30 6.87
N PRO A 121 15.82 0.48 6.44
CA PRO A 121 16.40 -0.59 7.26
C PRO A 121 17.01 -0.11 8.60
N LYS A 122 17.21 1.20 8.78
CA LYS A 122 17.71 1.82 10.03
C LYS A 122 16.60 2.38 10.92
N GLY A 123 15.34 2.24 10.53
CA GLY A 123 14.16 2.70 11.29
C GLY A 123 13.77 4.16 11.06
N ASP A 124 14.55 4.92 10.29
CA ASP A 124 14.19 6.28 9.88
C ASP A 124 12.93 6.27 9.00
N THR A 125 12.09 7.29 9.14
CA THR A 125 10.83 7.40 8.37
C THR A 125 11.10 7.88 6.95
N VAL A 126 10.62 7.15 5.94
CA VAL A 126 10.76 7.56 4.54
C VAL A 126 9.75 8.66 4.25
N VAL A 127 10.24 9.87 4.02
CA VAL A 127 9.40 11.08 3.80
C VAL A 127 9.58 11.69 2.42
N GLY A 128 10.63 11.34 1.69
CA GLY A 128 10.92 11.88 0.36
C GLY A 128 11.41 10.82 -0.63
N ILE A 129 11.26 11.12 -1.91
CA ILE A 129 11.98 10.52 -3.03
C ILE A 129 12.78 11.66 -3.68
N ALA A 130 14.08 11.49 -3.88
CA ALA A 130 14.95 12.56 -4.39
C ALA A 130 14.79 12.82 -5.91
N ASP A 131 15.29 13.97 -6.36
CA ASP A 131 15.46 14.29 -7.79
C ASP A 131 16.26 13.16 -8.47
N GLY A 132 15.75 12.65 -9.61
CA GLY A 132 16.38 11.56 -10.36
C GLY A 132 16.54 10.21 -9.64
N ALA A 133 15.92 9.97 -8.48
CA ALA A 133 16.19 8.77 -7.67
C ALA A 133 16.07 7.43 -8.43
N PHE A 134 15.12 7.30 -9.36
CA PHE A 134 14.93 6.09 -10.18
C PHE A 134 15.33 6.30 -11.65
N GLU A 135 16.18 7.27 -11.97
CA GLU A 135 16.48 7.62 -13.37
C GLU A 135 16.92 6.40 -14.20
N ASN A 136 16.34 6.26 -15.40
CA ASN A 136 16.57 5.18 -16.37
C ASN A 136 16.27 3.75 -15.87
N CYS A 137 15.50 3.59 -14.77
CA CYS A 137 15.12 2.28 -14.24
C CYS A 137 13.96 1.64 -15.05
N SER A 138 14.25 1.31 -16.30
CA SER A 138 13.32 0.79 -17.31
C SER A 138 12.68 -0.57 -17.00
N PHE A 139 13.14 -1.27 -15.95
CA PHE A 139 12.56 -2.53 -15.50
C PHE A 139 11.38 -2.37 -14.52
N ILE A 140 11.16 -1.17 -13.97
CA ILE A 140 10.03 -0.89 -13.07
C ILE A 140 8.75 -0.81 -13.89
N GLU A 141 7.73 -1.59 -13.54
CA GLU A 141 6.40 -1.56 -14.17
C GLU A 141 5.31 -0.95 -13.28
N MET A 142 5.44 -1.05 -11.96
CA MET A 142 4.53 -0.46 -10.99
C MET A 142 5.33 0.22 -9.87
N VAL A 143 4.83 1.36 -9.37
CA VAL A 143 5.39 2.03 -8.18
C VAL A 143 4.29 2.20 -7.13
N GLU A 144 4.50 1.69 -5.92
CA GLU A 144 3.63 1.92 -4.75
C GLU A 144 4.25 2.99 -3.84
N ILE A 145 3.51 4.08 -3.63
CA ILE A 145 3.91 5.23 -2.80
C ILE A 145 3.15 5.18 -1.46
N PRO A 146 3.84 5.04 -0.31
CA PRO A 146 3.21 4.90 0.99
C PRO A 146 2.68 6.23 1.52
N SER A 147 1.92 6.19 2.60
CA SER A 147 1.33 7.37 3.24
C SER A 147 2.34 8.34 3.88
N THR A 148 3.60 7.92 4.07
CA THR A 148 4.65 8.73 4.71
C THR A 148 5.39 9.66 3.75
N VAL A 149 5.38 9.38 2.44
CA VAL A 149 6.04 10.21 1.41
C VAL A 149 5.28 11.54 1.27
N LYS A 150 5.98 12.64 1.54
CA LYS A 150 5.49 14.02 1.49
C LYS A 150 5.95 14.77 0.25
N GLU A 151 7.11 14.38 -0.28
CA GLU A 151 7.84 15.06 -1.35
C GLU A 151 8.40 14.03 -2.34
N ILE A 152 8.37 14.36 -3.62
CA ILE A 152 8.88 13.58 -4.74
C ILE A 152 9.63 14.56 -5.65
N GLY A 153 10.91 14.29 -5.88
CA GLY A 153 11.82 15.18 -6.59
C GLY A 153 11.55 15.30 -8.08
N ASN A 154 12.16 16.32 -8.69
CA ASN A 154 12.07 16.57 -10.12
C ASN A 154 12.64 15.38 -10.89
N GLY A 155 11.89 14.89 -11.88
CA GLY A 155 12.33 13.78 -12.72
C GLY A 155 12.66 12.49 -11.95
N ALA A 156 12.12 12.27 -10.75
CA ALA A 156 12.40 11.09 -9.93
C ALA A 156 12.16 9.74 -10.63
N PHE A 157 11.41 9.74 -11.74
CA PHE A 157 11.12 8.57 -12.59
C PHE A 157 11.44 8.80 -14.09
N VAL A 158 12.34 9.75 -14.42
CA VAL A 158 12.82 9.98 -15.81
C VAL A 158 13.47 8.73 -16.37
N GLY A 159 13.27 8.43 -17.65
CA GLY A 159 13.81 7.25 -18.32
C GLY A 159 13.23 5.91 -17.83
N CYS A 160 12.26 5.90 -16.92
CA CYS A 160 11.59 4.68 -16.44
C CYS A 160 10.56 4.15 -17.46
N SER A 161 11.03 3.81 -18.67
CA SER A 161 10.22 3.38 -19.82
C SER A 161 9.40 2.10 -19.61
N GLY A 162 9.51 1.45 -18.44
CA GLY A 162 8.70 0.30 -18.04
C GLY A 162 7.38 0.66 -17.37
N ILE A 163 7.25 1.83 -16.71
CA ILE A 163 6.17 2.07 -15.73
C ILE A 163 4.81 2.18 -16.43
N LYS A 164 3.88 1.33 -16.00
CA LYS A 164 2.49 1.24 -16.46
C LYS A 164 1.53 1.95 -15.51
N SER A 165 1.84 1.97 -14.20
CA SER A 165 0.98 2.62 -13.20
C SER A 165 1.69 3.00 -11.90
N PHE A 166 1.20 4.07 -11.27
CA PHE A 166 1.45 4.41 -9.87
C PHE A 166 0.26 3.99 -8.99
N SER A 167 0.56 3.36 -7.86
CA SER A 167 -0.35 3.20 -6.72
C SER A 167 0.07 4.17 -5.62
N VAL A 168 -0.90 4.77 -4.93
CA VAL A 168 -0.64 5.68 -3.80
C VAL A 168 -1.55 5.30 -2.64
N SER A 169 -0.98 5.12 -1.46
CA SER A 169 -1.72 4.83 -0.24
C SER A 169 -2.83 5.85 0.00
N VAL A 170 -4.05 5.40 0.27
CA VAL A 170 -5.23 6.27 0.39
C VAL A 170 -5.09 7.33 1.49
N THR A 171 -4.30 7.05 2.52
CA THR A 171 -3.99 7.95 3.64
C THR A 171 -2.77 8.86 3.40
N ASN A 172 -2.10 8.79 2.24
CA ASN A 172 -1.12 9.81 1.85
C ASN A 172 -1.81 11.18 1.77
N THR A 173 -1.20 12.23 2.33
CA THR A 173 -1.80 13.58 2.42
C THR A 173 -1.34 14.55 1.33
N LYS A 174 -0.35 14.16 0.51
CA LYS A 174 0.31 14.99 -0.50
C LYS A 174 0.04 14.54 -1.93
N TYR A 175 -0.14 13.24 -2.14
CA TYR A 175 -0.32 12.63 -3.47
C TYR A 175 -1.54 11.70 -3.53
N CYS A 176 -2.02 11.43 -4.74
CA CYS A 176 -2.91 10.31 -5.05
C CYS A 176 -2.67 9.77 -6.46
N SER A 177 -3.12 8.53 -6.70
CA SER A 177 -3.24 8.00 -8.07
C SER A 177 -4.66 8.26 -8.59
N VAL A 178 -4.77 8.58 -9.89
CA VAL A 178 -6.03 8.57 -10.64
C VAL A 178 -5.80 7.72 -11.88
N ASP A 179 -6.53 6.60 -11.97
CA ASP A 179 -6.44 5.60 -13.04
C ASP A 179 -5.01 5.07 -13.32
N GLY A 180 -4.11 5.17 -12.33
CA GLY A 180 -2.69 4.78 -12.44
C GLY A 180 -1.72 5.92 -12.76
N VAL A 181 -2.18 7.17 -12.90
CA VAL A 181 -1.36 8.38 -13.10
C VAL A 181 -1.18 9.10 -11.76
N LEU A 182 0.03 9.64 -11.51
CA LEU A 182 0.39 10.27 -10.24
C LEU A 182 0.05 11.77 -10.21
N PHE A 183 -0.70 12.19 -9.20
CA PHE A 183 -1.12 13.58 -8.98
C PHE A 183 -0.85 14.06 -7.54
N SER A 184 -0.88 15.37 -7.34
CA SER A 184 -1.12 15.97 -6.02
C SER A 184 -2.46 15.51 -5.42
N LYS A 185 -2.61 15.58 -4.08
CA LYS A 185 -3.81 15.08 -3.38
C LYS A 185 -5.11 15.78 -3.77
N ASP A 186 -5.03 17.06 -4.13
CA ASP A 186 -6.12 17.90 -4.65
C ASP A 186 -6.32 17.76 -6.18
N LYS A 187 -5.44 16.98 -6.85
CA LYS A 187 -5.42 16.72 -8.28
C LYS A 187 -5.24 17.98 -9.15
N THR A 188 -4.63 19.05 -8.62
CA THR A 188 -4.32 20.27 -9.38
C THR A 188 -2.99 20.16 -10.15
N VAL A 189 -2.08 19.30 -9.69
CA VAL A 189 -0.76 19.05 -10.30
C VAL A 189 -0.69 17.61 -10.82
N LEU A 190 -0.41 17.41 -12.10
CA LEU A 190 0.00 16.12 -12.65
C LEU A 190 1.51 15.96 -12.44
N VAL A 191 1.89 14.99 -11.61
CA VAL A 191 3.27 14.81 -11.12
C VAL A 191 4.04 13.83 -12.00
N CYS A 192 3.42 12.71 -12.39
CA CYS A 192 4.03 11.77 -13.34
C CYS A 192 2.97 10.92 -14.08
N TYR A 193 3.05 10.90 -15.40
CA TYR A 193 2.34 10.02 -16.31
C TYR A 193 3.23 8.79 -16.61
N PRO A 194 2.79 7.56 -16.32
CA PRO A 194 3.58 6.37 -16.61
C PRO A 194 3.82 6.18 -18.12
N SER A 195 5.09 6.14 -18.53
CA SER A 195 5.47 6.15 -19.94
C SER A 195 4.99 4.93 -20.74
N ASN A 196 4.78 3.77 -20.08
CA ASN A 196 4.45 2.49 -20.70
C ASN A 196 2.94 2.14 -20.66
N ARG A 197 2.06 3.13 -20.50
CA ARG A 197 0.61 2.92 -20.61
C ARG A 197 0.24 2.53 -22.04
N ALA A 198 -0.72 1.62 -22.18
CA ALA A 198 -1.28 1.22 -23.47
C ALA A 198 -2.30 2.23 -24.04
N ASP A 199 -2.73 3.21 -23.23
CA ASP A 199 -3.71 4.21 -23.64
C ASP A 199 -3.12 5.17 -24.70
N THR A 200 -3.80 5.28 -25.85
CA THR A 200 -3.42 6.23 -26.90
C THR A 200 -3.93 7.65 -26.65
N SER A 201 -4.86 7.81 -25.70
CA SER A 201 -5.41 9.10 -25.27
C SER A 201 -5.63 9.14 -23.76
N TYR A 202 -5.36 10.28 -23.11
CA TYR A 202 -5.60 10.47 -21.68
C TYR A 202 -6.59 11.60 -21.40
N LEU A 203 -7.49 11.40 -20.42
CA LEU A 203 -8.48 12.40 -19.98
C LEU A 203 -7.87 13.29 -18.89
N LEU A 204 -7.69 14.57 -19.18
CA LEU A 204 -7.16 15.57 -18.26
C LEU A 204 -8.30 16.47 -17.76
N SER A 205 -8.55 16.45 -16.45
CA SER A 205 -9.70 17.14 -15.85
C SER A 205 -9.53 18.66 -15.72
N THR A 206 -10.66 19.37 -15.67
CA THR A 206 -10.70 20.84 -15.64
C THR A 206 -9.94 21.50 -14.49
N ASN A 207 -9.66 20.78 -13.40
CA ASN A 207 -9.05 21.29 -12.18
C ASN A 207 -7.51 21.34 -12.22
N ILE A 208 -6.89 20.79 -13.27
CA ILE A 208 -5.43 20.85 -13.46
C ILE A 208 -4.98 22.29 -13.71
N THR A 209 -3.96 22.70 -12.97
CA THR A 209 -3.26 23.99 -13.09
C THR A 209 -1.78 23.80 -13.43
N GLU A 210 -1.22 22.61 -13.25
CA GLU A 210 0.21 22.35 -13.43
C GLU A 210 0.52 20.92 -13.93
N ILE A 211 1.58 20.83 -14.72
CA ILE A 211 2.25 19.60 -15.15
C ILE A 211 3.72 19.72 -14.69
N SER A 212 4.13 18.88 -13.75
CA SER A 212 5.46 18.94 -13.10
C SER A 212 6.61 18.63 -14.05
N ALA A 213 7.85 18.93 -13.62
CA ALA A 213 9.04 18.71 -14.43
C ALA A 213 9.18 17.22 -14.80
N TYR A 214 9.32 16.95 -16.10
CA TYR A 214 9.38 15.60 -16.70
C TYR A 214 8.14 14.72 -16.44
N ALA A 215 6.98 15.30 -16.10
CA ALA A 215 5.77 14.53 -15.82
C ALA A 215 5.27 13.69 -17.02
N PHE A 216 5.56 14.09 -18.26
CA PHE A 216 5.31 13.32 -19.48
C PHE A 216 6.61 12.99 -20.22
N ASP A 217 7.55 12.33 -19.53
CA ASP A 217 8.75 11.79 -20.17
C ASP A 217 8.44 10.58 -21.07
N ALA A 218 8.77 10.73 -22.36
CA ALA A 218 8.66 9.73 -23.43
C ALA A 218 7.46 8.74 -23.36
N PRO A 219 6.19 9.19 -23.26
CA PRO A 219 5.04 8.28 -23.19
C PRO A 219 4.85 7.53 -24.52
N LEU A 220 5.06 6.20 -24.47
CA LEU A 220 5.35 5.37 -25.65
C LEU A 220 4.17 5.20 -26.61
N ASN A 221 2.93 5.25 -26.10
CA ASN A 221 1.71 5.05 -26.90
C ASN A 221 0.79 6.28 -26.93
N LEU A 222 1.04 7.29 -26.09
CA LEU A 222 0.14 8.44 -25.94
C LEU A 222 0.25 9.37 -27.15
N SER A 223 -0.91 9.75 -27.71
CA SER A 223 -1.01 10.61 -28.91
C SER A 223 -2.00 11.77 -28.75
N ALA A 224 -2.88 11.71 -27.75
CA ALA A 224 -3.92 12.70 -27.52
C ALA A 224 -4.15 13.01 -26.04
N ILE A 225 -4.30 14.29 -25.71
CA ILE A 225 -4.89 14.77 -24.47
C ILE A 225 -6.33 15.16 -24.76
N LEU A 226 -7.25 14.57 -24.01
CA LEU A 226 -8.67 14.92 -23.99
C LEU A 226 -8.87 15.83 -22.78
N TYR A 227 -8.97 17.15 -22.99
CA TYR A 227 -9.08 18.11 -21.90
C TYR A 227 -10.53 18.56 -21.72
N GLU A 228 -11.05 18.42 -20.50
CA GLU A 228 -12.44 18.78 -20.18
C GLU A 228 -12.70 20.29 -20.25
N GLY A 229 -11.66 21.12 -20.05
CA GLY A 229 -11.78 22.59 -20.00
C GLY A 229 -11.62 23.28 -21.36
N SER A 230 -11.80 24.60 -21.39
CA SER A 230 -11.57 25.40 -22.60
C SER A 230 -10.10 25.47 -22.98
N ALA A 231 -9.81 25.72 -24.27
CA ALA A 231 -8.43 25.96 -24.75
C ALA A 231 -7.73 27.05 -23.92
N SER A 232 -8.40 28.18 -23.70
CA SER A 232 -7.90 29.26 -22.85
C SER A 232 -7.57 28.88 -21.39
N LYS A 233 -8.10 27.76 -20.89
CA LYS A 233 -7.70 27.22 -19.58
C LYS A 233 -6.54 26.23 -19.71
N PHE A 234 -6.50 25.43 -20.77
CA PHE A 234 -5.35 24.61 -21.13
C PHE A 234 -4.08 25.46 -21.33
N ASP A 235 -4.20 26.55 -22.08
CA ASP A 235 -3.15 27.55 -22.33
C ASP A 235 -2.65 28.24 -21.04
N SER A 236 -3.40 28.11 -19.92
CA SER A 236 -3.03 28.66 -18.60
C SER A 236 -2.42 27.64 -17.64
N ILE A 237 -2.29 26.37 -18.05
CA ILE A 237 -1.62 25.33 -17.26
C ILE A 237 -0.11 25.62 -17.23
N ARG A 238 0.48 25.63 -16.04
CA ARG A 238 1.94 25.69 -15.87
C ARG A 238 2.56 24.37 -16.33
N ILE A 239 3.25 24.38 -17.46
CA ILE A 239 4.00 23.22 -17.95
C ILE A 239 5.48 23.44 -17.64
N GLU A 240 6.02 22.63 -16.73
CA GLU A 240 7.43 22.69 -16.34
C GLU A 240 8.35 22.02 -17.38
N THR A 241 9.66 22.17 -17.17
CA THR A 241 10.70 21.62 -18.07
C THR A 241 10.61 20.10 -18.26
N GLY A 242 11.23 19.59 -19.32
CA GLY A 242 11.28 18.15 -19.64
C GLY A 242 10.05 17.59 -20.35
N ASN A 243 8.92 18.30 -20.38
CA ASN A 243 7.66 17.85 -21.01
C ASN A 243 7.63 18.01 -22.55
N SER A 244 8.74 17.77 -23.25
CA SER A 244 8.86 17.97 -24.71
C SER A 244 7.94 17.05 -25.52
N ALA A 245 7.73 15.81 -25.05
CA ALA A 245 6.81 14.87 -25.68
C ALA A 245 5.34 15.30 -25.52
N PHE A 246 4.96 15.90 -24.39
CA PHE A 246 3.62 16.45 -24.18
C PHE A 246 3.28 17.55 -25.21
N ALA A 247 4.25 18.41 -25.53
CA ALA A 247 4.09 19.47 -26.52
C ALA A 247 3.91 18.94 -27.97
N ALA A 248 4.14 17.66 -28.22
CA ALA A 248 3.89 17.00 -29.51
C ALA A 248 2.53 16.27 -29.56
N LEU A 249 1.79 16.18 -28.45
CA LEU A 249 0.48 15.53 -28.39
C LEU A 249 -0.61 16.38 -29.05
N SER A 250 -1.59 15.72 -29.66
CA SER A 250 -2.82 16.41 -30.06
C SER A 250 -3.66 16.75 -28.82
N VAL A 251 -4.31 17.92 -28.79
CA VAL A 251 -5.12 18.36 -27.63
C VAL A 251 -6.55 18.67 -28.07
N THR A 252 -7.52 17.95 -27.50
CA THR A 252 -8.96 18.17 -27.74
C THR A 252 -9.58 18.83 -26.50
N CYS A 253 -9.83 20.13 -26.56
CA CYS A 253 -10.43 20.91 -25.47
C CYS A 253 -11.97 20.89 -25.49
N ASN A 254 -12.58 21.17 -24.34
CA ASN A 254 -14.01 21.05 -24.04
C ASN A 254 -14.54 19.61 -24.22
N TYR A 255 -13.66 18.61 -24.06
CA TYR A 255 -14.01 17.21 -24.20
C TYR A 255 -15.04 16.82 -23.14
N LYS A 256 -16.13 16.18 -23.58
CA LYS A 256 -17.16 15.64 -22.70
C LYS A 256 -17.11 14.13 -22.78
N SER A 257 -16.59 13.50 -21.74
CA SER A 257 -16.64 12.04 -21.61
C SER A 257 -18.09 11.58 -21.68
N SER A 258 -18.41 10.69 -22.62
CA SER A 258 -19.78 10.21 -22.85
C SER A 258 -20.12 9.08 -21.88
N THR A 259 -20.15 9.39 -20.59
CA THR A 259 -20.62 8.47 -19.55
C THR A 259 -22.12 8.18 -19.75
N LYS A 260 -22.40 6.91 -20.02
CA LYS A 260 -23.72 6.27 -19.93
C LYS A 260 -23.73 5.32 -18.75
#